data_AF-A0AA35RMZ3-F1
#
_entry.id   AF-A0AA35RMZ3-F1
#
_cell.length_a   1.000
_cell.length_b   1.000
_cell.length_c   1.000
_cell.angle_alpha   90.00
_cell.angle_beta   90.00
_cell.angle_gamma   90.00
#
_symmetry.space_group_name_H-M   'P 1'
#
loop_
_entity.id
_entity.type
_entity.pdbx_description
1 polymer ?
#
loop_
_entity_poly.entity_id
_entity_poly.type
_entity_poly.pdbx_seq_one_letter_code
_entity_poly.pdbx_strand_id
1 'polypeptide(L)'
;MCKYCDSTCKTQKLKTSIVHSYFCLQVCVQQTALDLLDKGYDVHILADGCSSRSQVDRMLALERLRAAGAFLTTSESVVFELLGDSKHPNFKEVQALVKTSAPDSGLLTKL
;
A
#
# COMPACT_ATOMS: atom_id res chain seq x y z
N MET A 1 7.48 22.39 -3.38
CA MET A 1 8.51 21.43 -2.95
C MET A 1 7.93 20.64 -1.78
N CYS A 2 7.41 19.45 -2.05
CA CYS A 2 6.99 18.54 -0.99
C CYS A 2 8.25 17.98 -0.34
N LYS A 3 8.57 18.44 0.87
CA LYS A 3 9.76 18.02 1.65
C LYS A 3 9.75 16.52 2.01
N TYR A 4 8.65 15.82 1.75
CA TYR A 4 8.51 14.39 2.01
C TYR A 4 9.05 13.52 0.88
N CYS A 5 9.31 14.09 -0.31
CA CYS A 5 9.80 13.34 -1.46
C CYS A 5 11.28 12.93 -1.31
N ASP A 6 12.11 13.73 -0.62
CA ASP A 6 13.57 13.53 -0.63
C ASP A 6 14.06 12.32 0.19
N SER A 7 13.33 11.87 1.22
CA SER A 7 13.80 10.78 2.10
C SER A 7 13.46 9.37 1.60
N THR A 8 12.39 9.21 0.81
CA THR A 8 12.00 7.93 0.19
C THR A 8 12.30 7.87 -1.31
N CYS A 9 12.61 9.00 -1.98
CA CYS A 9 13.08 9.07 -3.36
C CYS A 9 14.56 8.68 -3.50
N LYS A 10 14.99 7.62 -2.83
CA LYS A 10 16.09 6.81 -3.34
C LYS A 10 15.43 5.57 -3.91
N THR A 11 15.46 5.47 -5.24
CA THR A 11 15.14 4.29 -6.04
C THR A 11 15.86 3.09 -5.43
N GLN A 12 15.25 2.50 -4.42
CA GLN A 12 15.85 1.41 -3.70
C GLN A 12 15.61 0.20 -4.59
N LYS A 13 16.71 -0.32 -5.11
CA LYS A 13 16.88 -1.66 -5.66
C LYS A 13 16.56 -2.74 -4.60
N LEU A 14 15.64 -2.47 -3.69
CA LEU A 14 15.15 -3.38 -2.68
C LEU A 14 14.03 -4.20 -3.32
N LYS A 15 13.86 -5.42 -2.83
CA LYS A 15 12.86 -6.33 -3.37
C LYS A 15 11.50 -5.88 -2.86
N THR A 16 10.93 -4.83 -3.45
CA THR A 16 9.65 -4.27 -3.05
C THR A 16 8.53 -5.18 -3.54
N SER A 17 7.69 -5.66 -2.62
CA SER A 17 6.53 -6.49 -2.97
C SER A 17 5.23 -5.80 -2.55
N ILE A 18 4.35 -5.60 -3.53
CA ILE A 18 3.01 -5.06 -3.31
C ILE A 18 2.06 -6.25 -3.17
N VAL A 19 1.39 -6.34 -2.01
CA VAL A 19 0.43 -7.43 -1.74
C VAL A 19 -0.98 -6.86 -1.62
N HIS A 20 -1.92 -7.48 -2.33
CA HIS A 20 -3.32 -7.09 -2.36
C HIS A 20 -4.23 -8.34 -2.43
N SER A 21 -5.39 -8.30 -1.79
CA SER A 21 -6.43 -9.33 -1.95
C SER A 21 -7.83 -8.76 -1.81
N TYR A 22 -8.70 -9.23 -2.70
CA TYR A 22 -10.09 -8.83 -2.83
C TYR A 22 -11.04 -9.47 -1.80
N PHE A 23 -10.63 -10.52 -1.06
CA PHE A 23 -11.59 -11.29 -0.25
C PHE A 23 -11.12 -11.73 1.15
N CYS A 24 -9.84 -11.99 1.37
CA CYS A 24 -9.39 -12.51 2.67
C CYS A 24 -7.99 -12.04 3.04
N LEU A 25 -7.92 -10.85 3.64
CA LEU A 25 -6.67 -10.25 4.09
C LEU A 25 -5.97 -11.11 5.17
N GLN A 26 -6.70 -11.61 6.16
CA GLN A 26 -6.11 -12.32 7.30
C GLN A 26 -5.49 -13.69 6.96
N VAL A 27 -5.91 -14.33 5.86
CA VAL A 27 -5.39 -15.66 5.46
C VAL A 27 -4.33 -15.51 4.37
N CYS A 28 -4.71 -14.96 3.21
CA CYS A 28 -3.82 -14.99 2.04
C CYS A 28 -2.80 -13.85 2.05
N VAL A 29 -3.23 -12.62 2.37
CA VAL A 29 -2.35 -11.44 2.37
C VAL A 29 -1.40 -11.52 3.54
N GLN A 30 -1.92 -11.83 4.74
CA GLN A 30 -1.12 -11.80 5.94
C GLN A 30 0.00 -12.84 5.93
N GLN A 31 -0.29 -14.09 5.56
CA GLN A 31 0.74 -15.13 5.50
C GLN A 31 1.79 -14.80 4.42
N THR A 32 1.35 -14.40 3.23
CA THR A 32 2.26 -14.03 2.14
C THR A 32 3.15 -12.84 2.53
N ALA A 33 2.59 -11.82 3.18
CA ALA A 33 3.33 -10.65 3.60
C ALA A 33 4.36 -10.99 4.70
N LEU A 34 3.99 -11.82 5.68
CA LEU A 34 4.94 -12.29 6.70
C LEU A 34 6.07 -13.11 6.08
N ASP A 35 5.77 -14.02 5.15
CA ASP A 35 6.79 -14.82 4.45
C ASP A 35 7.74 -13.94 3.62
N LEU A 36 7.25 -12.83 3.05
CA LEU A 36 8.06 -11.88 2.30
C LEU A 36 8.93 -11.03 3.22
N LEU A 37 8.38 -10.56 4.34
CA LEU A 37 9.13 -9.85 5.38
C LEU A 37 10.26 -10.72 5.94
N ASP A 38 10.00 -11.99 6.23
CA ASP A 38 11.01 -12.95 6.70
C ASP A 38 12.12 -13.19 5.65
N LYS A 39 11.82 -13.04 4.36
CA LYS A 39 12.80 -13.11 3.28
C LYS A 39 13.56 -11.79 3.04
N GLY A 40 13.31 -10.76 3.86
CA GLY A 40 13.97 -9.45 3.80
C GLY A 40 13.44 -8.56 2.67
N TYR A 41 12.17 -8.70 2.28
CA TYR A 41 11.51 -7.82 1.33
C TYR A 41 10.86 -6.65 2.05
N ASP A 42 10.87 -5.47 1.44
CA ASP A 42 10.00 -4.37 1.88
C ASP A 42 8.59 -4.61 1.34
N VAL A 43 7.65 -4.82 2.26
CA VAL A 43 6.28 -5.18 1.93
C VAL A 43 5.37 -3.98 2.08
N HIS A 44 4.68 -3.63 1.00
CA HIS A 44 3.68 -2.57 0.96
C HIS A 44 2.28 -3.19 0.80
N ILE A 45 1.38 -2.86 1.71
CA ILE A 45 0.00 -3.37 1.75
C ILE A 45 -0.95 -2.25 1.32
N LEU A 46 -1.71 -2.49 0.25
CA LEU A 46 -2.73 -1.59 -0.27
C LEU A 46 -4.01 -1.70 0.58
N ALA A 47 -4.14 -0.87 1.61
CA ALA A 47 -5.23 -0.95 2.58
C ALA A 47 -6.61 -0.73 1.95
N ASP A 48 -6.71 0.20 1.00
CA ASP A 48 -7.91 0.53 0.23
C ASP A 48 -8.32 -0.56 -0.77
N GLY A 49 -7.37 -1.41 -1.15
CA GLY A 49 -7.63 -2.57 -1.98
C GLY A 49 -7.95 -3.85 -1.19
N CYS A 50 -7.61 -3.92 0.09
CA CYS A 50 -7.80 -5.15 0.84
C CYS A 50 -9.17 -5.21 1.51
N SER A 51 -9.83 -6.36 1.46
CA SER A 51 -11.12 -6.59 2.12
C SER A 51 -11.15 -7.88 2.94
N SER A 52 -12.12 -7.98 3.83
CA SER A 52 -12.44 -9.17 4.63
C SER A 52 -13.95 -9.24 4.87
N ARG A 53 -14.44 -10.44 5.20
CA ARG A 53 -15.85 -10.63 5.63
C ARG A 53 -16.17 -9.87 6.92
N SER A 54 -15.19 -9.73 7.80
CA SER A 54 -15.30 -9.04 9.09
C SER A 54 -14.37 -7.83 9.09
N GLN A 55 -14.93 -6.66 9.42
CA GLN A 55 -14.13 -5.43 9.56
C GLN A 55 -13.17 -5.52 10.75
N VAL A 56 -13.54 -6.24 11.81
CA VAL A 56 -12.64 -6.48 12.95
C VAL A 56 -11.41 -7.25 12.50
N ASP A 57 -11.62 -8.32 11.73
CA ASP A 57 -10.53 -9.15 11.22
C ASP A 57 -9.63 -8.35 10.27
N ARG A 58 -10.23 -7.53 9.41
CA ARG A 58 -9.47 -6.64 8.50
C ARG A 58 -8.57 -5.69 9.28
N MET A 59 -9.11 -5.00 10.27
CA MET A 59 -8.37 -4.00 11.04
C MET A 59 -7.26 -4.64 11.88
N LEU A 60 -7.56 -5.75 12.56
CA LEU A 60 -6.55 -6.48 13.34
C LEU A 60 -5.43 -7.02 12.47
N ALA A 61 -5.74 -7.52 11.28
CA ALA A 61 -4.72 -8.04 10.39
C ALA A 61 -3.88 -6.93 9.74
N LEU A 62 -4.47 -5.78 9.39
CA LEU A 62 -3.70 -4.59 8.96
C LEU A 62 -2.75 -4.10 10.08
N GLU A 63 -3.26 -3.99 11.30
CA GLU A 63 -2.47 -3.55 12.45
C GLU A 63 -1.35 -4.54 12.77
N ARG A 64 -1.62 -5.84 12.69
CA ARG A 64 -0.60 -6.88 12.84
C ARG A 64 0.49 -6.77 11.76
N LEU A 65 0.11 -6.53 10.51
CA LEU A 65 1.07 -6.36 9.41
C LEU A 65 1.94 -5.11 9.61
N ARG A 66 1.33 -4.01 10.08
CA ARG A 66 2.05 -2.79 10.46
C ARG A 66 3.05 -3.07 11.57
N ALA A 67 2.63 -3.78 12.63
CA ALA A 67 3.50 -4.15 13.74
C ALA A 67 4.62 -5.12 13.32
N ALA A 68 4.38 -5.97 12.32
CA ALA A 68 5.40 -6.85 11.74
C ALA A 68 6.41 -6.13 10.83
N GLY A 69 6.20 -4.84 10.52
CA GLY A 69 7.11 -4.03 9.71
C GLY A 69 6.67 -3.79 8.27
N ALA A 70 5.44 -4.19 7.89
CA ALA A 70 4.90 -3.83 6.58
C ALA A 70 4.44 -2.36 6.54
N PHE A 71 4.60 -1.72 5.38
CA PHE A 71 4.08 -0.38 5.12
C PHE A 71 2.61 -0.47 4.71
N LEU A 72 1.73 0.18 5.47
CA LEU A 72 0.33 0.36 5.05
C LEU A 72 0.24 1.60 4.17
N THR A 73 -0.31 1.45 2.97
CA THR A 73 -0.40 2.51 1.97
C THR A 73 -1.71 2.37 1.18
N THR A 74 -1.96 3.29 0.24
CA THR A 74 -3.13 3.29 -0.63
C THR A 74 -2.71 3.14 -2.09
N SER A 75 -3.65 2.72 -2.95
CA SER A 75 -3.43 2.60 -4.39
C SER A 75 -2.89 3.90 -5.00
N GLU A 76 -3.47 5.04 -4.65
CA GLU A 76 -3.03 6.36 -5.11
C GLU A 76 -1.60 6.70 -4.64
N SER A 77 -1.29 6.45 -3.37
CA SER A 77 0.01 6.76 -2.80
C SER A 77 1.11 5.93 -3.45
N VAL A 78 0.90 4.63 -3.66
CA VAL A 78 1.89 3.75 -4.31
C VAL A 78 2.15 4.16 -5.75
N VAL A 79 1.09 4.54 -6.49
CA VAL A 79 1.23 4.96 -7.88
C VAL A 79 2.10 6.22 -8.00
N PHE A 80 1.92 7.19 -7.12
CA PHE A 80 2.77 8.40 -7.11
C PHE A 80 4.17 8.16 -6.55
N GLU A 81 4.30 7.27 -5.56
CA GLU A 81 5.61 6.86 -5.02
C GLU A 81 6.47 6.19 -6.10
N LEU A 82 5.87 5.31 -6.91
CA LEU A 82 6.54 4.67 -8.04
C LEU A 82 6.95 5.65 -9.15
N LEU A 83 6.17 6.73 -9.32
CA LEU A 83 6.44 7.75 -10.32
C LEU A 83 7.58 8.70 -9.91
N GLY A 84 7.80 8.88 -8.60
CA GLY A 84 8.92 9.61 -8.00
C GLY A 84 8.82 11.14 -8.09
N ASP A 85 8.60 11.71 -9.27
CA ASP A 85 8.57 13.17 -9.49
C ASP A 85 7.38 13.60 -10.36
N SER A 86 6.79 14.76 -10.05
CA SER A 86 5.76 15.39 -10.88
C SER A 86 6.26 15.87 -12.24
N LYS A 87 7.57 15.99 -12.41
CA LYS A 87 8.22 16.26 -13.70
C LYS A 87 8.40 15.02 -14.58
N HIS A 88 8.04 13.83 -14.09
CA HIS A 88 8.14 12.61 -14.87
C HIS A 88 7.35 12.73 -16.18
N PRO A 89 7.88 12.29 -17.34
CA PRO A 89 7.21 12.44 -18.63
C PRO A 89 5.79 11.87 -18.65
N ASN A 90 5.56 10.79 -17.89
CA ASN A 90 4.26 10.11 -17.79
C ASN A 90 3.38 10.63 -16.66
N PHE A 91 3.75 11.70 -15.93
CA PHE A 91 2.99 12.20 -14.77
C PHE A 91 1.54 12.49 -15.12
N LYS A 92 1.28 13.17 -16.25
CA LYS A 92 -0.08 13.53 -16.66
C LYS A 92 -0.95 12.32 -16.99
N GLU A 93 -0.35 11.28 -17.58
CA GLU A 93 -1.06 10.04 -17.91
C GLU A 93 -1.42 9.28 -16.65
N VAL A 94 -0.47 9.14 -15.72
CA VAL A 94 -0.70 8.46 -14.45
C VAL A 94 -1.66 9.24 -13.55
N GLN A 95 -1.53 10.57 -13.50
CA GLN A 95 -2.48 11.44 -12.80
C GLN A 95 -3.91 11.26 -13.35
N ALA A 96 -4.07 11.01 -14.65
CA ALA A 96 -5.39 10.78 -15.23
C ALA A 96 -6.03 9.47 -14.73
N LEU A 97 -5.24 8.46 -14.35
CA LEU A 97 -5.73 7.19 -13.79
C LEU A 97 -6.27 7.36 -12.37
N VAL A 98 -5.71 8.29 -11.59
CA VAL A 98 -6.07 8.55 -10.18
C VAL A 98 -6.91 9.82 -10.01
N LYS A 99 -7.39 10.42 -11.11
CA LYS A 99 -8.27 11.61 -11.07
C LYS A 99 -9.56 11.36 -10.29
N THR A 100 -10.11 10.18 -10.44
CA THR A 100 -11.19 9.68 -9.59
C THR A 100 -10.57 8.97 -8.40
N SER A 101 -10.84 9.49 -7.20
CA SER A 101 -10.42 8.85 -5.96
C SER A 101 -10.93 7.40 -5.88
N ALA A 102 -10.13 6.53 -5.25
CA ALA A 102 -10.54 5.16 -5.00
C ALA A 102 -11.88 5.11 -4.23
N PRO A 103 -12.75 4.12 -4.50
CA PRO A 103 -13.99 3.96 -3.74
C PRO A 103 -13.73 3.88 -2.23
N ASP A 104 -14.64 4.44 -1.43
CA ASP A 104 -14.54 4.33 0.02
C ASP A 104 -14.60 2.86 0.44
N SER A 105 -13.53 2.38 1.05
CA SER A 105 -13.43 1.02 1.54
C SER A 105 -13.88 0.87 3.00
N GLY A 106 -14.39 1.94 3.63
CA GLY A 106 -14.87 1.95 5.02
C GLY A 106 -13.74 1.94 6.05
N LEU A 107 -12.54 2.39 5.69
CA LEU A 107 -11.40 2.49 6.61
C LEU A 107 -11.53 3.65 7.61
N LEU A 108 -12.24 4.72 7.23
CA LEU A 108 -12.32 5.97 8.01
C LEU A 108 -13.54 6.07 8.93
N THR A 109 -14.49 5.14 8.88
CA THR A 109 -15.74 5.21 9.67
C THR A 109 -15.55 5.06 11.19
N LYS A 110 -14.31 4.97 11.68
CA LYS A 110 -13.96 4.89 13.11
C LYS A 110 -12.67 5.64 13.49
N LEU A 111 -12.34 6.74 12.81
CA LEU A 111 -11.44 7.75 13.39
C LEU A 111 -12.24 8.71 14.29
#